data_AF-L5LV46-F1
#
_entry.id   AF-L5LV46-F1
#
_cell.length_a   1.000
_cell.length_b   1.000
_cell.length_c   1.000
_cell.angle_alpha   90.00
_cell.angle_beta   90.00
_cell.angle_gamma   90.00
#
_symmetry.space_group_name_H-M   'P 1'
#
loop_
_entity.id
_entity.type
_entity.pdbx_description
1 polymer ?
#
loop_
_entity_poly.entity_id
_entity_poly.type
_entity_poly.pdbx_seq_one_letter_code
_entity_poly.pdbx_strand_id
1 'polypeptide(L)'
;MLKMEASGKLLPMVIQIQPPSASCPTPPLFLPADPPLAWLLAKSWVRSSDFHVHELQYHLLHTHLLAEVIAVATMRCLPGLHPVYKKAYGSHHEPHSLLHDWGPAPKTLAANQSLRAHTALGKGNAWSSMVYPRQRRTLSQAVPRNPRLGVSNRRPTSFRPPLLPIP
;
A
#
# COMPACT_ATOMS: atom_id res chain seq x y z
N MET A 1 3.27 6.84 18.07
CA MET A 1 3.58 5.58 18.78
C MET A 1 2.28 4.96 19.31
N LEU A 2 2.16 3.63 19.28
CA LEU A 2 0.98 2.89 19.76
C LEU A 2 1.38 1.95 20.92
N LYS A 3 0.45 1.67 21.83
CA LYS A 3 0.54 0.63 22.87
C LYS A 3 -0.51 -0.43 22.61
N MET A 4 -0.15 -1.71 22.76
CA MET A 4 -1.13 -2.79 22.81
C MET A 4 -1.50 -3.08 24.26
N GLU A 5 -2.79 -3.07 24.56
CA GLU A 5 -3.29 -3.52 25.86
C GLU A 5 -3.38 -5.05 25.94
N ALA A 6 -3.50 -5.60 27.15
CA ALA A 6 -3.73 -7.04 27.35
C ALA A 6 -5.03 -7.53 26.68
N SER A 7 -6.01 -6.63 26.50
CA SER A 7 -7.24 -6.86 25.73
C SER A 7 -7.01 -7.02 24.22
N GLY A 8 -5.80 -6.72 23.72
CA GLY A 8 -5.45 -6.71 22.31
C GLY A 8 -5.73 -5.39 21.58
N LYS A 9 -6.31 -4.39 22.27
CA LYS A 9 -6.59 -3.07 21.67
C LYS A 9 -5.31 -2.27 21.49
N LEU A 10 -5.12 -1.67 20.31
CA LEU A 10 -4.04 -0.72 20.04
C LEU A 10 -4.50 0.70 20.35
N LEU A 11 -3.74 1.40 21.20
CA LEU A 11 -4.03 2.76 21.65
C LEU A 11 -2.90 3.73 21.26
N PRO A 12 -3.23 4.92 20.73
CA PRO A 12 -2.23 5.95 20.46
C PRO A 12 -1.69 6.53 21.78
N MET A 13 -0.37 6.49 21.96
CA MET A 13 0.31 7.07 23.13
C MET A 13 0.84 8.48 22.85
N VAL A 14 1.32 8.74 21.64
CA VAL A 14 1.87 10.04 21.24
C VAL A 14 1.80 10.18 19.72
N ILE A 15 1.51 11.41 19.26
CA ILE A 15 1.50 11.80 17.85
C ILE A 15 2.52 12.91 17.64
N GLN A 16 3.38 12.73 16.64
CA GLN A 16 4.28 13.75 16.12
C GLN A 16 3.87 14.00 14.66
N ILE A 17 3.50 15.24 14.33
CA ILE A 17 2.97 15.58 13.00
C ILE A 17 4.09 15.87 12.00
N GLN A 18 5.20 16.45 12.46
CA GLN A 18 6.31 16.86 11.60
C GLN A 18 7.62 16.23 12.07
N PRO A 19 8.49 15.78 11.17
CA PRO A 19 9.82 15.32 11.54
C PRO A 19 10.68 16.50 12.05
N PRO A 20 11.71 16.24 12.87
CA PRO A 20 12.67 17.27 13.27
C PRO A 20 13.34 17.91 12.05
N SER A 21 13.58 19.21 12.11
CA SER A 21 14.25 19.97 11.05
C SER A 21 15.22 21.00 11.66
N ALA A 22 16.08 21.60 10.82
CA ALA A 22 16.99 22.64 11.29
C ALA A 22 16.27 23.86 11.91
N SER A 23 15.08 24.20 11.40
CA SER A 23 14.24 25.29 11.94
C SER A 23 13.36 24.87 13.11
N CYS A 24 13.14 23.57 13.31
CA CYS A 24 12.39 23.02 14.43
C CYS A 24 13.02 21.71 14.91
N PRO A 25 14.10 21.77 15.71
CA PRO A 25 14.83 20.59 16.18
C PRO A 25 13.97 19.70 17.09
N THR A 26 13.03 20.30 17.81
CA THR A 26 12.13 19.63 18.76
C THR A 26 10.68 19.92 18.37
N PRO A 27 10.12 19.23 17.36
CA PRO A 27 8.72 19.42 16.98
C PRO A 27 7.78 18.99 18.12
N PRO A 28 6.58 19.59 18.21
CA PRO A 28 5.64 19.31 19.28
C PRO A 28 5.19 17.85 19.26
N LEU A 29 5.10 17.28 20.45
CA LEU A 29 4.54 15.95 20.69
C LEU A 29 3.14 16.14 21.28
N PHE A 30 2.15 15.58 20.61
CA PHE A 30 0.77 15.60 21.09
C PHE A 30 0.49 14.32 21.88
N LEU A 31 -0.05 14.48 23.08
CA LEU A 31 -0.40 13.40 24.00
C LEU A 31 -1.93 13.29 24.18
N PRO A 32 -2.43 12.10 24.57
CA PRO A 32 -3.85 11.94 24.91
C PRO A 32 -4.35 12.84 26.04
N ALA A 33 -3.45 13.36 26.88
CA ALA A 33 -3.74 14.24 28.00
C ALA A 33 -3.80 15.74 27.61
N ASP A 34 -3.44 16.09 26.38
CA ASP A 34 -3.51 17.46 25.87
C ASP A 34 -4.96 17.96 25.77
N PRO A 35 -5.19 19.28 25.61
CA PRO A 35 -6.54 19.81 25.39
C PRO A 35 -7.32 19.02 24.33
N PRO A 36 -8.60 18.69 24.55
CA PRO A 36 -9.34 17.75 23.70
C PRO A 36 -9.32 18.09 22.21
N LEU A 37 -9.37 19.38 21.87
CA LEU A 37 -9.32 19.85 20.48
C LEU A 37 -7.92 19.69 19.87
N ALA A 38 -6.84 19.90 20.63
CA ALA A 38 -5.48 19.70 20.14
C ALA A 38 -5.21 18.23 19.83
N TRP A 39 -5.63 17.32 20.74
CA TRP A 39 -5.52 15.88 20.51
C TRP A 39 -6.39 15.39 19.36
N LEU A 40 -7.61 15.91 19.23
CA LEU A 40 -8.50 15.60 18.09
C LEU A 40 -7.86 16.04 16.77
N LEU A 41 -7.34 17.27 16.70
CA LEU A 41 -6.67 17.79 15.52
C LEU A 41 -5.44 16.94 15.14
N ALA A 42 -4.62 16.55 16.12
CA ALA A 42 -3.48 15.68 15.89
C ALA A 42 -3.91 14.34 15.26
N LYS A 43 -4.98 13.71 15.78
CA LYS A 43 -5.53 12.48 15.19
C LYS A 43 -6.07 12.70 13.77
N SER A 44 -6.76 13.81 13.51
CA SER A 44 -7.27 14.16 12.18
C SER A 44 -6.14 14.30 11.16
N TRP A 45 -5.02 14.90 11.54
CA TRP A 45 -3.82 14.95 10.70
C TRP A 45 -3.29 13.56 10.36
N VAL A 46 -3.17 12.65 11.35
CA VAL A 46 -2.75 11.26 11.08
C VAL A 46 -3.73 10.58 10.13
N ARG A 47 -5.04 10.83 10.23
CA ARG A 47 -6.06 10.24 9.33
C ARG A 47 -5.98 10.78 7.91
N SER A 48 -5.77 12.09 7.76
CA SER A 48 -5.53 12.71 6.47
C SER A 48 -4.26 12.16 5.80
N SER A 49 -3.16 12.05 6.54
CA SER A 49 -1.91 11.49 6.02
C SER A 49 -2.04 10.03 5.59
N ASP A 50 -2.72 9.21 6.39
CA ASP A 50 -2.94 7.79 6.07
C ASP A 50 -3.86 7.59 4.87
N PHE A 51 -4.89 8.42 4.73
CA PHE A 51 -5.74 8.44 3.53
C PHE A 51 -4.91 8.72 2.27
N HIS A 52 -4.01 9.70 2.32
CA HIS A 52 -3.12 9.99 1.20
C HIS A 52 -2.20 8.81 0.86
N VAL A 53 -1.59 8.17 1.86
CA VAL A 53 -0.74 6.99 1.62
C VAL A 53 -1.56 5.83 1.05
N HIS A 54 -2.75 5.60 1.60
CA HIS A 54 -3.65 4.54 1.17
C HIS A 54 -4.05 4.71 -0.29
N GLU A 55 -4.66 5.83 -0.64
CA GLU A 55 -5.21 6.05 -1.97
C GLU A 55 -4.11 6.12 -3.03
N LEU A 56 -2.99 6.81 -2.76
CA LEU A 56 -1.94 6.96 -3.77
C LEU A 56 -1.05 5.73 -3.90
N GLN A 57 -0.62 5.18 -2.77
CA GLN A 57 0.44 4.18 -2.78
C GLN A 57 -0.14 2.78 -2.85
N TYR A 58 -1.04 2.42 -1.93
CA TYR A 58 -1.54 1.06 -1.82
C TYR A 58 -2.66 0.79 -2.83
N HIS A 59 -3.56 1.75 -3.03
CA HIS A 59 -4.65 1.61 -3.98
C HIS A 59 -4.17 1.95 -5.39
N LEU A 60 -3.95 3.22 -5.73
CA LEU A 60 -3.65 3.62 -7.10
C LEU A 60 -2.36 2.98 -7.65
N LEU A 61 -1.24 3.08 -6.94
CA LEU A 61 0.03 2.55 -7.42
C LEU A 61 0.10 1.02 -7.35
N HIS A 62 -0.08 0.42 -6.16
CA HIS A 62 0.18 -1.01 -5.98
C HIS A 62 -0.89 -1.92 -6.59
N THR A 63 -2.12 -1.45 -6.79
CA THR A 63 -3.13 -2.25 -7.52
C THR A 63 -3.28 -1.78 -8.96
N HIS A 64 -3.69 -0.53 -9.20
CA HIS A 64 -4.10 -0.11 -10.54
C HIS A 64 -2.93 0.03 -11.51
N LEU A 65 -1.95 0.88 -11.19
CA LEU A 65 -0.83 1.15 -12.10
C LEU A 65 0.08 -0.06 -12.29
N LEU A 66 0.31 -0.84 -11.23
CA LEU A 66 1.09 -2.07 -11.35
C LEU A 66 0.39 -3.12 -12.23
N ALA A 67 -0.92 -3.32 -12.05
CA ALA A 67 -1.68 -4.23 -12.90
C ALA A 67 -1.68 -3.77 -14.37
N GLU A 68 -1.80 -2.47 -14.61
CA GLU A 68 -1.74 -1.90 -15.96
C GLU A 68 -0.39 -2.16 -16.64
N VAL A 69 0.73 -1.97 -15.93
CA VAL A 69 2.07 -2.28 -16.46
C VAL A 69 2.20 -3.77 -16.80
N ILE A 70 1.73 -4.66 -15.92
CA ILE A 70 1.73 -6.11 -16.17
C ILE A 70 0.86 -6.45 -17.39
N ALA A 71 -0.29 -5.80 -17.53
CA ALA A 71 -1.20 -6.01 -18.65
C ALA A 71 -0.59 -5.59 -19.99
N VAL A 72 -0.05 -4.37 -20.06
CA VAL A 72 0.61 -3.84 -21.26
C VAL A 72 1.81 -4.70 -21.65
N ALA A 73 2.63 -5.11 -20.68
CA ALA A 73 3.76 -6.01 -20.94
C ALA A 73 3.30 -7.37 -21.46
N THR A 74 2.24 -7.95 -20.89
CA THR A 74 1.70 -9.23 -21.34
C THR A 74 1.17 -9.16 -22.76
N MET A 75 0.40 -8.11 -23.10
CA MET A 75 -0.16 -7.93 -24.45
C MET A 75 0.90 -7.65 -25.50
N ARG A 76 1.99 -6.95 -25.15
CA ARG A 76 3.06 -6.60 -26.10
C ARG A 76 4.10 -7.71 -26.27
N CYS A 77 4.32 -8.53 -25.25
CA CYS A 77 5.43 -9.47 -25.22
C CYS A 77 5.01 -10.95 -25.29
N LEU A 78 3.74 -11.29 -25.06
CA LEU A 78 3.26 -12.67 -25.12
C LEU A 78 2.18 -12.85 -26.20
N PRO A 79 2.35 -13.80 -27.14
CA PRO A 79 1.33 -14.09 -28.13
C PRO A 79 0.08 -14.72 -27.49
N GLY A 80 -1.08 -14.56 -28.12
CA GLY A 80 -2.37 -15.00 -27.55
C GLY A 80 -2.46 -16.50 -27.22
N LEU A 81 -1.67 -17.33 -27.90
CA LEU A 81 -1.58 -18.77 -27.66
C LEU A 81 -0.66 -19.14 -26.48
N HIS A 82 0.10 -18.19 -25.94
CA HIS A 82 1.04 -18.46 -24.87
C HIS A 82 0.29 -18.87 -23.59
N PRO A 83 0.71 -19.95 -22.88
CA PRO A 83 -0.02 -20.47 -21.73
C PRO A 83 -0.18 -19.44 -20.59
N VAL A 84 0.80 -18.55 -20.40
CA VAL A 84 0.69 -17.45 -19.42
C VAL A 84 -0.32 -16.40 -19.88
N TYR A 85 -0.37 -16.07 -21.16
CA TYR A 85 -1.36 -15.15 -21.71
C TYR A 85 -2.77 -15.75 -21.56
N LYS A 86 -2.94 -17.02 -21.90
CA LYS A 86 -4.21 -17.75 -21.73
C LYS A 86 -4.64 -17.87 -20.27
N LYS A 87 -3.70 -18.00 -19.33
CA LYS A 87 -4.03 -18.01 -17.91
C LYS A 87 -4.42 -16.62 -17.38
N ALA A 88 -3.76 -15.57 -17.85
CA ALA A 88 -4.04 -14.20 -17.44
C ALA A 88 -5.32 -13.63 -18.06
N TYR A 89 -5.65 -14.01 -19.30
CA TYR A 89 -6.74 -13.41 -20.09
C TYR A 89 -7.72 -14.41 -20.70
N GLY A 90 -7.31 -15.67 -20.91
CA GLY A 90 -8.04 -16.68 -21.68
C GLY A 90 -8.99 -17.58 -20.89
N SER A 91 -9.25 -17.31 -19.60
CA SER A 91 -10.24 -18.06 -18.80
C SER A 91 -11.64 -17.41 -18.75
N HIS A 92 -11.86 -16.31 -19.46
CA HIS A 92 -13.18 -15.70 -19.59
C HIS A 92 -13.89 -16.20 -20.84
N HIS A 93 -14.72 -17.23 -20.68
CA HIS A 93 -15.68 -17.65 -21.70
C HIS A 93 -16.95 -16.78 -21.71
N GLU A 94 -16.97 -15.67 -20.95
CA GLU A 94 -18.02 -14.64 -20.95
C GLU A 94 -17.35 -13.26 -20.75
N PRO A 95 -17.45 -12.30 -21.69
CA PRO A 95 -16.59 -11.12 -21.75
C PRO A 95 -17.01 -9.93 -20.86
N HIS A 96 -17.84 -10.11 -19.83
CA HIS A 96 -18.55 -8.97 -19.22
C HIS A 96 -18.10 -8.47 -17.85
N SER A 97 -17.06 -9.02 -17.20
CA SER A 97 -16.75 -8.60 -15.81
C SER A 97 -15.34 -8.04 -15.56
N LEU A 98 -14.29 -8.54 -16.21
CA LEU A 98 -12.93 -8.01 -15.99
C LEU A 98 -12.50 -6.95 -17.00
N LEU A 99 -13.08 -6.92 -18.20
CA LEU A 99 -12.72 -5.93 -19.22
C LEU A 99 -13.34 -4.54 -18.94
N HIS A 100 -14.49 -4.48 -18.27
CA HIS A 100 -15.08 -3.20 -17.83
C HIS A 100 -14.36 -2.58 -16.64
N ASP A 101 -13.58 -3.35 -15.87
CA ASP A 101 -12.81 -2.83 -14.74
C ASP A 101 -11.35 -2.52 -15.09
N TRP A 102 -10.77 -3.26 -16.04
CA TRP A 102 -9.36 -3.17 -16.42
C TRP A 102 -9.12 -2.71 -17.88
N GLY A 103 -10.14 -2.16 -18.54
CA GLY A 103 -10.06 -1.49 -19.84
C GLY A 103 -9.28 -0.15 -19.80
N PRO A 104 -9.00 0.47 -20.97
CA PRO A 104 -7.80 1.26 -21.25
C PRO A 104 -7.75 2.63 -20.55
N ALA A 105 -7.16 2.72 -19.36
CA ALA A 105 -6.80 3.98 -18.68
C ALA A 105 -7.92 4.95 -18.18
N PRO A 106 -9.26 4.78 -18.34
CA PRO A 106 -10.18 5.82 -17.90
C PRO A 106 -10.35 5.84 -16.38
N LYS A 107 -10.22 4.70 -15.68
CA LYS A 107 -10.42 4.61 -14.23
C LYS A 107 -9.22 5.17 -13.45
N THR A 108 -8.00 4.89 -13.89
CA THR A 108 -6.79 5.51 -13.33
C THR A 108 -6.79 7.02 -13.58
N LEU A 109 -7.21 7.47 -14.76
CA LEU A 109 -7.34 8.89 -15.07
C LEU A 109 -8.42 9.57 -14.23
N ALA A 110 -9.59 8.96 -14.07
CA ALA A 110 -10.69 9.48 -13.25
C ALA A 110 -10.34 9.49 -11.76
N ALA A 111 -9.71 8.43 -11.24
CA ALA A 111 -9.19 8.39 -9.88
C ALA A 111 -8.14 9.48 -9.65
N ASN A 112 -7.24 9.71 -10.61
CA ASN A 112 -6.27 10.80 -10.57
C ASN A 112 -6.94 12.18 -10.57
N GLN A 113 -8.02 12.38 -11.33
CA GLN A 113 -8.76 13.66 -11.35
C GLN A 113 -9.52 13.90 -10.05
N SER A 114 -10.23 12.89 -9.54
CA SER A 114 -10.96 12.97 -8.26
C SER A 114 -10.00 13.24 -7.10
N LEU A 115 -8.86 12.54 -7.07
CA LEU A 115 -7.83 12.77 -6.06
C LEU A 115 -7.26 14.20 -6.14
N ARG A 116 -7.04 14.73 -7.34
CA ARG A 116 -6.56 16.11 -7.52
C ARG A 116 -7.58 17.17 -7.07
N ALA A 117 -8.87 16.90 -7.23
CA ALA A 117 -9.94 17.85 -6.90
C ALA A 117 -10.26 17.90 -5.40
N HIS A 118 -10.11 16.77 -4.70
CA HIS A 118 -10.62 16.63 -3.32
C HIS A 118 -9.56 16.33 -2.26
N THR A 119 -8.27 16.27 -2.63
CA THR A 119 -7.18 16.04 -1.66
C THR A 119 -6.24 17.23 -1.54
N ALA A 120 -5.65 17.37 -0.35
CA ALA A 120 -4.74 18.47 -0.03
C ALA A 120 -3.39 18.41 -0.79
N LEU A 121 -3.17 17.39 -1.63
CA LEU A 121 -1.93 17.18 -2.37
C LEU A 121 -1.85 17.96 -3.69
N GLY A 122 -2.97 18.52 -4.18
CA GLY A 122 -3.00 19.45 -5.31
C GLY A 122 -2.33 18.96 -6.61
N LYS A 123 -1.88 19.89 -7.46
CA LYS A 123 -1.39 19.63 -8.84
C LYS A 123 0.06 19.12 -8.94
N GLY A 124 0.79 18.90 -7.84
CA GLY A 124 2.22 18.58 -7.87
C GLY A 124 2.59 17.41 -6.95
N ASN A 125 2.48 16.18 -7.43
CA ASN A 125 2.77 14.98 -6.65
C ASN A 125 4.25 14.54 -6.77
N ALA A 126 5.19 15.34 -6.25
CA ALA A 126 6.58 14.89 -6.04
C ALA A 126 6.69 13.64 -5.13
N TRP A 127 5.60 13.31 -4.43
CA TRP A 127 5.41 12.13 -3.61
C TRP A 127 5.64 10.81 -4.37
N SER A 128 5.15 10.71 -5.61
CA SER A 128 5.36 9.53 -6.46
C SER A 128 6.86 9.30 -6.68
N SER A 129 7.58 10.31 -7.15
CA SER A 129 9.02 10.23 -7.41
C SER A 129 9.88 9.99 -6.15
N MET A 130 9.42 10.40 -4.96
CA MET A 130 10.13 10.21 -3.69
C MET A 130 9.90 8.82 -3.07
N VAL A 131 8.70 8.24 -3.24
CA VAL A 131 8.32 6.96 -2.61
C VAL A 131 8.69 5.76 -3.50
N TYR A 132 8.55 5.87 -4.82
CA TYR A 132 8.82 4.78 -5.77
C TYR A 132 10.24 4.19 -5.67
N PRO A 133 11.33 4.99 -5.56
CA PRO A 133 12.67 4.42 -5.49
C PRO A 133 12.91 3.58 -4.24
N ARG A 134 12.20 3.86 -3.14
CA ARG A 134 12.38 3.20 -1.84
C ARG A 134 11.63 1.86 -1.74
N GLN A 135 10.70 1.59 -2.65
CA GLN A 135 9.79 0.43 -2.60
C GLN A 135 10.06 -0.64 -3.69
N ARG A 136 11.21 -0.60 -4.39
CA ARG A 136 11.60 -1.53 -5.48
C ARG A 136 11.77 -3.02 -5.10
N ARG A 137 10.97 -3.59 -4.20
CA ARG A 137 11.02 -5.04 -3.92
C ARG A 137 9.64 -5.65 -4.04
N THR A 138 9.45 -6.38 -5.13
CA THR A 138 8.26 -7.20 -5.46
C THR A 138 7.79 -8.08 -4.31
N LEU A 139 8.72 -8.52 -3.45
CA LEU A 139 8.43 -9.33 -2.25
C LEU A 139 7.54 -8.63 -1.22
N SER A 140 7.43 -7.30 -1.22
CA SER A 140 6.57 -6.57 -0.27
C SER A 140 5.08 -6.75 -0.55
N GLN A 141 4.70 -7.19 -1.75
CA GLN A 141 3.30 -7.40 -2.13
C GLN A 141 2.81 -8.84 -1.92
N ALA A 142 3.72 -9.77 -1.60
CA ALA A 142 3.36 -11.15 -1.31
C ALA A 142 2.84 -11.27 0.13
N VAL A 143 1.55 -11.62 0.27
CA VAL A 143 0.82 -11.65 1.56
C VAL A 143 1.42 -12.58 2.65
N PRO A 144 2.22 -13.64 2.38
CA PRO A 144 2.90 -14.32 3.49
C PRO A 144 4.30 -13.76 3.82
N ARG A 145 4.84 -12.77 3.08
CA ARG A 145 6.25 -12.35 3.18
C ARG A 145 6.46 -10.84 3.30
N ASN A 146 5.69 -10.15 4.13
CA ASN A 146 6.14 -8.85 4.64
C ASN A 146 6.64 -8.93 6.10
N PRO A 147 7.80 -9.58 6.37
CA PRO A 147 8.35 -9.71 7.71
C PRO A 147 8.78 -8.35 8.31
N ARG A 148 8.82 -7.28 7.50
CA ARG A 148 9.29 -5.95 7.92
C ARG A 148 8.32 -5.20 8.81
N LEU A 149 7.03 -5.57 8.78
CA LEU A 149 6.03 -4.93 9.63
C LEU A 149 6.11 -5.43 11.08
N GLY A 150 6.75 -6.57 11.34
CA GLY A 150 6.83 -7.15 12.69
C GLY A 150 5.48 -7.53 13.30
N VAL A 151 4.39 -7.52 12.51
CA VAL A 151 3.01 -7.81 12.94
C VAL A 151 2.67 -9.32 12.88
N SER A 152 3.59 -10.15 12.39
CA SER A 152 3.36 -11.59 12.29
C SER A 152 3.71 -12.33 13.58
N ASN A 153 2.68 -12.85 14.27
CA ASN A 153 2.82 -13.75 15.43
C ASN A 153 3.11 -15.21 15.06
N ARG A 154 3.51 -15.51 13.82
CA ARG A 154 3.89 -16.89 13.45
C ARG A 154 5.12 -17.30 14.27
N ARG A 155 4.92 -18.21 15.23
CA ARG A 155 6.01 -19.02 15.76
C ARG A 155 6.62 -19.78 14.58
N PRO A 156 7.95 -19.94 14.50
CA PRO A 156 8.55 -20.78 13.47
C PRO A 156 7.99 -22.20 13.65
N THR A 157 7.05 -22.58 12.79
CA THR A 157 6.57 -23.96 12.71
C THR A 157 7.78 -24.80 12.31
N SER A 158 8.12 -25.78 13.16
CA SER A 158 9.21 -26.72 13.00
C SER A 158 9.37 -27.15 11.54
N PHE A 159 10.45 -26.69 10.91
CA PHE A 159 10.89 -27.22 9.64
C PHE A 159 11.37 -28.65 9.92
N ARG A 160 10.52 -29.65 9.66
CA ARG A 160 10.96 -31.05 9.62
C ARG A 160 11.40 -31.29 8.16
N PRO A 161 12.71 -31.39 7.88
CA PRO A 161 13.14 -31.75 6.54
C PRO A 161 12.62 -33.17 6.22
N PRO A 162 12.23 -33.46 4.98
CA PRO A 162 11.89 -34.82 4.59
C PRO A 162 13.14 -35.69 4.75
N LEU A 163 13.01 -36.79 5.48
CA LEU A 163 14.04 -37.83 5.54
C LEU A 163 14.18 -38.41 4.12
N LEU A 164 15.28 -38.07 3.45
CA LEU A 164 15.70 -38.82 2.27
C LEU A 164 16.06 -40.24 2.73
N PRO A 165 15.63 -41.29 2.02
CA PRO A 165 16.12 -42.63 2.29
C PRO A 165 17.62 -42.65 1.96
N ILE A 166 18.42 -43.02 2.96
CA ILE A 166 19.86 -43.26 2.84
C ILE A 166 20.02 -44.55 2.01
N PRO A 167 20.94 -44.60 1.02
CA PRO A 167 21.25 -45.84 0.31
C PRO A 167 21.91 -46.90 1.22
#